data_AF-A0A2R6P499-F1
#
_entry.id   AF-A0A2R6P499-F1
#
_cell.length_a   1.000
_cell.length_b   1.000
_cell.length_c   1.000
_cell.angle_alpha   90.00
_cell.angle_beta   90.00
_cell.angle_gamma   90.00
#
_symmetry.space_group_name_H-M   'P 1'
#
loop_
_entity.id
_entity.type
_entity.pdbx_description
1 polymer ?
#
loop_
_entity_poly.entity_id
_entity_poly.type
_entity_poly.pdbx_seq_one_letter_code
_entity_poly.pdbx_strand_id
1 'polypeptide(L)'
;MVLLQLLPFLLIILLAYMSFSETDYSLQLNNSYQFSKMTEKHGLAFYVKSFEFDQNFPLRSPARDDIENFVMTDNKNMLGRYCHVELQRHQWSRNMPTHCDKLQTFGVG
;
A
#
# COMPACT_ATOMS: atom_id res chain seq x y z
N MET A 1 27.33 34.09 -8.30
CA MET A 1 26.02 34.72 -7.96
C MET A 1 24.84 33.96 -8.55
N VAL A 2 24.87 33.50 -9.81
CA VAL A 2 23.76 32.74 -10.44
C VAL A 2 23.55 31.33 -9.84
N LEU A 3 24.62 30.65 -9.41
CA LEU A 3 24.53 29.30 -8.83
C LEU A 3 23.64 29.24 -7.57
N LEU A 4 23.67 30.28 -6.74
CA LEU A 4 22.85 30.35 -5.52
C LEU A 4 21.36 30.57 -5.85
N GLN A 5 21.05 31.24 -6.96
CA GLN A 5 19.68 31.44 -7.44
C GLN A 5 19.06 30.18 -8.04
N LEU A 6 19.87 29.21 -8.49
CA LEU A 6 19.40 27.92 -9.01
C LEU A 6 19.04 26.91 -7.91
N LEU A 7 19.56 27.09 -6.70
CA LEU A 7 19.34 26.21 -5.56
C LEU A 7 17.84 25.97 -5.23
N PRO A 8 16.96 26.99 -5.16
CA PRO A 8 15.53 26.76 -4.92
C PRO A 8 14.85 25.98 -6.05
N PHE A 9 15.25 26.19 -7.31
CA PHE A 9 14.71 25.42 -8.44
C PHE A 9 15.11 23.95 -8.36
N LEU A 10 16.37 23.68 -8.03
CA LEU A 10 16.87 22.32 -7.81
C LEU A 10 16.13 21.64 -6.65
N LEU A 11 15.87 22.36 -5.55
CA LEU A 11 15.09 21.85 -4.43
C LEU A 11 13.65 21.49 -4.82
N ILE A 12 12.98 22.34 -5.61
CA ILE A 12 11.62 22.04 -6.11
C ILE A 12 11.63 20.79 -6.99
N ILE A 13 12.62 20.67 -7.89
CA ILE A 13 12.78 19.50 -8.75
C ILE A 13 12.98 18.24 -7.91
N LEU A 14 13.88 18.28 -6.93
CA LEU A 14 14.12 17.16 -5.99
C LEU A 14 12.85 16.76 -5.23
N LEU A 15 12.11 17.72 -4.69
CA LEU A 15 10.86 17.48 -3.96
C LEU A 15 9.77 16.85 -4.85
N ALA A 16 9.69 17.27 -6.12
CA ALA A 16 8.77 16.69 -7.09
C ALA A 16 9.08 15.21 -7.41
N TYR A 17 10.37 14.82 -7.39
CA TYR A 17 10.75 13.41 -7.58
C TYR A 17 10.57 12.54 -6.32
N MET A 18 10.60 13.12 -5.12
CA MET A 18 10.40 12.36 -3.88
C MET A 18 8.98 11.78 -3.72
N SER A 19 7.99 12.34 -4.41
CA SER A 19 6.57 12.01 -4.20
C SER A 19 6.06 10.85 -5.06
N PHE A 20 6.88 10.31 -5.96
CA PHE A 20 6.39 9.48 -7.07
C PHE A 20 7.16 8.17 -7.30
N SER A 21 7.62 7.50 -6.24
CA SER A 21 7.91 6.06 -6.39
C SER A 21 6.58 5.33 -6.52
N GLU A 22 6.05 5.26 -7.73
CA GLU A 22 4.86 4.45 -8.00
C GLU A 22 5.20 2.97 -7.77
N THR A 23 4.44 2.33 -6.90
CA THR A 23 4.57 0.91 -6.60
C THR A 23 4.02 0.05 -7.75
N ASP A 24 4.37 -1.23 -7.80
CA ASP A 24 3.80 -2.16 -8.79
C ASP A 24 2.36 -2.58 -8.44
N TYR A 25 1.89 -2.25 -7.22
CA TYR A 25 0.57 -2.58 -6.71
C TYR A 25 -0.06 -1.45 -5.89
N SER A 26 -1.36 -1.58 -5.59
CA SER A 26 -2.10 -0.80 -4.61
C SER A 26 -3.08 -1.68 -3.84
N LEU A 27 -3.34 -1.35 -2.57
CA LEU A 27 -4.38 -2.02 -1.77
C LEU A 27 -5.80 -1.52 -2.11
N GLN A 28 -5.90 -0.41 -2.82
CA GLN A 28 -7.17 0.23 -3.17
C GLN A 28 -7.26 0.43 -4.68
N LEU A 29 -8.46 0.23 -5.22
CA LEU A 29 -8.76 0.52 -6.62
C LEU A 29 -8.63 2.03 -6.85
N ASN A 30 -7.92 2.43 -7.90
CA ASN A 30 -7.89 3.82 -8.35
C ASN A 30 -7.62 3.90 -9.85
N ASN A 31 -7.54 5.12 -10.40
CA ASN A 31 -7.36 5.32 -11.84
C ASN A 31 -6.07 4.71 -12.41
N SER A 32 -5.00 4.64 -11.61
CA SER A 32 -3.72 4.06 -12.03
C SER A 32 -3.64 2.55 -11.76
N TYR A 33 -4.42 2.01 -10.81
CA TYR A 33 -4.41 0.60 -10.43
C TYR A 33 -5.83 0.03 -10.56
N GLN A 34 -6.14 -0.50 -11.74
CA GLN A 34 -7.50 -0.94 -12.11
C GLN A 34 -7.67 -2.46 -12.14
N PHE A 35 -6.58 -3.23 -12.19
CA PHE A 35 -6.63 -4.67 -12.39
C PHE A 35 -6.50 -5.41 -11.07
N SER A 36 -7.56 -6.11 -10.64
CA SER A 36 -7.54 -6.87 -9.39
C SER A 36 -6.71 -8.16 -9.52
N LYS A 37 -5.96 -8.45 -8.46
CA LYS A 37 -5.15 -9.66 -8.24
C LYS A 37 -5.37 -10.15 -6.82
N MET A 38 -5.01 -11.42 -6.58
CA MET A 38 -5.10 -12.07 -5.28
C MET A 38 -3.74 -12.68 -4.94
N THR A 39 -3.31 -12.54 -3.69
CA THR A 39 -2.09 -13.21 -3.21
C THR A 39 -2.32 -14.73 -3.16
N GLU A 40 -1.33 -15.52 -3.56
CA GLU A 40 -1.45 -16.99 -3.59
C GLU A 40 -1.57 -17.57 -2.17
N LYS A 41 -0.83 -17.01 -1.21
CA LYS A 41 -0.71 -17.57 0.15
C LYS A 41 -1.86 -17.20 1.08
N HIS A 42 -2.42 -15.99 0.93
CA HIS A 42 -3.36 -15.43 1.91
C HIS A 42 -4.71 -15.03 1.30
N GLY A 43 -4.87 -15.11 -0.02
CA GLY A 43 -6.11 -14.71 -0.68
C GLY A 43 -6.45 -13.23 -0.46
N LEU A 44 -5.42 -12.38 -0.35
CA LEU A 44 -5.61 -10.95 -0.15
C LEU A 44 -5.70 -10.24 -1.50
N ALA A 45 -6.76 -9.46 -1.70
CA ALA A 45 -6.96 -8.70 -2.93
C ALA A 45 -6.05 -7.47 -2.98
N PHE A 46 -5.45 -7.22 -4.14
CA PHE A 46 -4.70 -6.02 -4.46
C PHE A 46 -4.93 -5.62 -5.93
N TYR A 47 -4.48 -4.44 -6.32
CA TYR A 47 -4.69 -3.88 -7.65
C TYR A 47 -3.36 -3.54 -8.31
N VAL A 48 -3.26 -3.77 -9.61
CA VAL A 48 -2.05 -3.51 -10.42
C VAL A 48 -2.39 -2.60 -11.60
N LYS A 49 -1.35 -2.01 -12.21
CA LYS A 49 -1.51 -1.00 -13.27
C LYS A 49 -1.88 -1.57 -14.62
N SER A 50 -1.44 -2.78 -14.94
CA SER A 50 -1.65 -3.40 -16.25
C SER A 50 -1.76 -4.92 -16.14
N PHE A 51 -2.28 -5.55 -17.20
CA PHE A 51 -2.29 -7.01 -17.34
C PHE A 51 -0.89 -7.62 -17.49
N GLU A 52 0.11 -6.83 -17.90
CA GLU A 52 1.50 -7.26 -18.04
C GLU A 52 2.15 -7.59 -16.70
N PHE A 53 1.50 -7.24 -15.58
CA PHE A 53 1.96 -7.60 -14.25
C PHE A 53 2.28 -9.09 -14.10
N ASP A 54 1.45 -10.00 -14.63
CA ASP A 54 1.72 -11.44 -14.52
C ASP A 54 2.85 -11.91 -15.45
N GLN A 55 3.21 -11.13 -16.46
CA GLN A 55 4.38 -11.40 -17.31
C GLN A 55 5.67 -10.95 -16.62
N ASN A 56 5.64 -9.77 -15.98
CA ASN A 56 6.77 -9.19 -15.26
C ASN A 56 7.01 -9.89 -13.90
N PHE A 57 5.93 -10.32 -13.25
CA PHE A 57 5.93 -11.00 -11.96
C PHE A 57 5.13 -12.31 -12.04
N PRO A 58 5.68 -13.34 -12.71
CA PRO A 58 5.02 -14.63 -12.84
C PRO A 58 4.68 -15.25 -11.48
N LEU A 59 3.59 -16.01 -11.42
CA LEU A 59 3.19 -16.75 -10.23
C LEU A 59 4.33 -17.63 -9.72
N ARG A 60 4.47 -17.73 -8.38
CA ARG A 60 5.55 -18.45 -7.69
C ARG A 60 6.98 -18.00 -8.01
N SER A 61 7.17 -16.89 -8.72
CA SER A 61 8.51 -16.30 -8.87
C SER A 61 8.94 -15.60 -7.58
N PRO A 62 10.25 -15.52 -7.26
CA PRO A 62 10.73 -14.78 -6.10
C PRO A 62 10.25 -13.31 -6.10
N ALA A 63 10.26 -12.66 -7.26
CA ALA A 63 9.81 -11.28 -7.39
C ALA A 63 8.31 -11.11 -7.12
N ARG A 64 7.48 -12.08 -7.54
CA ARG A 64 6.05 -12.11 -7.19
C ARG A 64 5.85 -12.34 -5.71
N ASP A 65 6.60 -13.27 -5.12
CA ASP A 65 6.57 -13.56 -3.68
C ASP A 65 6.92 -12.31 -2.85
N ASP A 66 7.93 -11.55 -3.27
CA ASP A 66 8.32 -10.29 -2.62
C ASP A 66 7.18 -9.26 -2.67
N ILE A 67 6.55 -9.07 -3.84
CA ILE A 67 5.40 -8.16 -3.97
C ILE A 67 4.26 -8.60 -3.05
N GLU A 68 3.91 -9.89 -3.03
CA GLU A 68 2.82 -10.38 -2.20
C GLU A 68 3.11 -10.25 -0.70
N ASN A 69 4.39 -10.40 -0.30
CA ASN A 69 4.83 -10.13 1.07
C ASN A 69 4.71 -8.64 1.44
N PHE A 70 5.04 -7.74 0.51
CA PHE A 70 4.84 -6.30 0.71
C PHE A 70 3.35 -5.94 0.79
N VAL A 71 2.51 -6.47 -0.11
CA VAL A 71 1.05 -6.34 -0.07
C VAL A 71 0.49 -6.75 1.29
N MET A 72 0.92 -7.90 1.81
CA MET A 72 0.50 -8.39 3.14
C MET A 72 0.95 -7.45 4.26
N THR A 73 2.20 -7.00 4.23
CA THR A 73 2.78 -6.11 5.25
C THR A 73 2.07 -4.76 5.27
N ASP A 74 1.84 -4.16 4.10
CA ASP A 74 1.13 -2.90 3.97
C ASP A 74 -0.31 -3.00 4.42
N ASN A 75 -0.98 -4.13 4.12
CA ASN A 75 -2.33 -4.36 4.58
C ASN A 75 -2.42 -4.43 6.11
N LYS A 76 -1.51 -5.16 6.76
CA LYS A 76 -1.39 -5.20 8.22
C LYS A 76 -1.14 -3.80 8.81
N ASN A 77 -0.24 -3.04 8.21
CA ASN A 77 0.08 -1.67 8.63
C ASN A 77 -1.13 -0.75 8.49
N MET A 78 -1.87 -0.84 7.38
CA MET A 78 -3.09 -0.07 7.14
C MET A 78 -4.18 -0.43 8.14
N LEU A 79 -4.44 -1.71 8.36
CA LEU A 79 -5.39 -2.19 9.36
C LEU A 79 -5.01 -1.76 10.78
N GLY A 80 -3.72 -1.81 11.14
CA GLY A 80 -3.21 -1.34 12.43
C GLY A 80 -3.46 0.15 12.66
N ARG A 81 -3.22 0.99 11.65
CA ARG A 81 -3.53 2.43 11.74
C ARG A 81 -5.03 2.69 11.90
N TYR A 82 -5.87 1.99 11.15
CA TYR A 82 -7.32 2.12 11.26
C TYR A 82 -7.82 1.64 12.62
N CYS A 83 -7.33 0.49 13.09
CA CYS A 83 -7.63 -0.02 14.41
C CYS A 83 -7.25 0.99 15.51
N HIS A 84 -6.06 1.60 15.42
CA HIS A 84 -5.64 2.62 16.39
C HIS A 84 -6.62 3.82 16.43
N VAL A 85 -7.05 4.32 15.26
CA VAL A 85 -8.02 5.41 15.15
C VAL A 85 -9.40 4.99 15.67
N GLU A 86 -9.82 3.76 15.40
CA GLU A 86 -11.09 3.21 15.91
C GLU A 86 -11.09 3.08 17.42
N LEU A 87 -10.02 2.55 18.02
CA LEU A 87 -9.86 2.47 19.47
C LEU A 87 -9.93 3.83 20.14
N GLN A 88 -9.37 4.87 19.51
CA GLN A 88 -9.53 6.25 19.98
C GLN A 88 -10.99 6.73 19.91
N ARG A 89 -11.73 6.35 18.86
CA ARG A 89 -13.14 6.74 18.66
C ARG A 89 -14.15 5.90 19.44
N HIS A 90 -13.78 4.71 19.90
CA HIS A 90 -14.65 3.79 20.63
C HIS A 90 -15.15 4.32 21.98
N GLN A 91 -14.59 5.43 22.47
CA GLN A 91 -15.17 6.19 23.59
C GLN A 91 -16.55 6.76 23.25
N TRP A 92 -16.89 6.93 21.97
CA TRP A 92 -18.09 7.64 21.49
C TRP A 92 -19.11 6.76 20.77
N SER A 93 -18.74 5.53 20.35
CA SER A 93 -19.67 4.56 19.74
C SER A 93 -19.13 3.12 19.87
N ARG A 94 -19.91 2.21 20.46
CA ARG A 94 -19.49 0.82 20.75
C ARG A 94 -19.79 -0.20 19.65
N ASN A 95 -20.55 0.16 18.61
CA ASN A 95 -21.17 -0.81 17.68
C ASN A 95 -20.63 -0.76 16.24
N MET A 96 -19.39 -0.29 16.00
CA MET A 96 -18.84 -0.24 14.64
C MET A 96 -18.00 -1.49 14.34
N PRO A 97 -18.18 -2.16 13.17
CA PRO A 97 -17.31 -3.27 12.76
C PRO A 97 -15.87 -2.79 12.69
N THR A 98 -14.94 -3.45 13.37
CA THR A 98 -13.61 -2.90 13.57
C THR A 98 -12.61 -3.45 12.56
N HIS A 99 -11.76 -2.57 12.03
CA HIS A 99 -10.53 -2.98 11.35
C HIS A 99 -9.60 -3.73 12.32
N CYS A 100 -9.78 -3.57 13.64
CA CYS A 100 -9.14 -4.38 14.67
C CYS A 100 -9.48 -5.88 14.58
N ASP A 101 -10.75 -6.25 14.38
CA ASP A 101 -11.15 -7.66 14.26
C ASP A 101 -10.51 -8.31 13.02
N LYS A 102 -10.44 -7.55 11.92
CA LYS A 102 -9.75 -7.99 10.70
C LYS A 102 -8.25 -8.16 10.95
N LEU A 103 -7.60 -7.22 11.64
CA LEU A 103 -6.19 -7.32 11.99
C LEU A 103 -5.89 -8.56 12.84
N GLN A 104 -6.75 -8.86 13.82
CA GLN A 104 -6.63 -10.03 14.69
C GLN A 104 -6.66 -11.35 13.89
N THR A 105 -7.46 -11.40 12.82
CA THR A 105 -7.55 -12.56 11.92
C THR A 105 -6.22 -12.82 11.18
N PHE A 106 -5.38 -11.80 10.99
CA PHE A 106 -4.04 -11.94 10.38
C PHE A 106 -2.92 -12.30 11.37
N GLY A 107 -3.29 -12.68 12.61
CA GLY A 107 -2.36 -13.21 13.61
C GLY A 107 -1.50 -12.16 14.30
N VAL A 108 -1.92 -10.89 14.31
CA VAL A 108 -1.30 -9.85 15.14
C VAL A 108 -2.17 -9.69 16.39
N GLY A 109 -1.92 -10.57 17.37
CA GLY A 109 -2.44 -10.49 18.73
C GLY A 109 -1.31 -10.21 19.70
#